data_AF-B3JDV1-F1
#
_entry.id   AF-B3JDV1-F1
#
_cell.length_a   1.000
_cell.length_b   1.000
_cell.length_c   1.000
_cell.angle_alpha   90.00
_cell.angle_beta   90.00
_cell.angle_gamma   90.00
#
_symmetry.space_group_name_H-M   'P 1'
#
loop_
_entity.id
_entity.type
_entity.pdbx_description
1 polymer ?
#
loop_
_entity_poly.entity_id
_entity_poly.type
_entity_poly.pdbx_seq_one_letter_code
_entity_poly.pdbx_strand_id
1 'polypeptide(L)' 'MEERKIYKKEELKALKDWFANQDLPQGLQVDKATNIPNLKETVARLFDQAEACFENPKMQGCLILLENIKAKLES' A
#
# COMPACT_ATOMS: atom_id res chain seq x y z
N MET A 1 -19.27 3.87 13.30
CA MET A 1 -19.02 2.83 12.28
C MET A 1 -18.03 3.45 11.31
N GLU A 2 -16.79 2.98 11.27
CA GLU A 2 -15.85 3.44 10.24
C GLU A 2 -16.43 3.05 8.88
N GLU A 3 -16.76 4.06 8.06
CA GLU A 3 -17.10 3.88 6.66
C GLU A 3 -15.89 3.25 5.97
N ARG A 4 -15.92 1.92 5.79
CA ARG A 4 -14.86 1.20 5.09
C ARG A 4 -14.90 1.65 3.63
N LYS A 5 -13.98 2.53 3.26
CA LYS A 5 -13.77 2.92 1.86
C LYS A 5 -13.43 1.66 1.06
N ILE A 6 -14.37 1.20 0.23
CA ILE A 6 -14.13 0.09 -0.68
C ILE A 6 -13.28 0.63 -1.82
N TYR A 7 -11.98 0.30 -1.81
CA TYR A 7 -11.09 0.66 -2.92
C TYR A 7 -11.59 0.08 -4.23
N LYS A 8 -11.63 0.91 -5.28
CA LYS A 8 -11.96 0.49 -6.65
C LYS A 8 -10.73 -0.02 -7.38
N LYS A 9 -10.92 -0.85 -8.42
CA LYS A 9 -9.80 -1.38 -9.25
C LYS A 9 -8.97 -0.24 -9.85
N GLU A 10 -9.64 0.86 -10.18
CA GLU A 10 -9.01 2.07 -10.70
C GLU A 10 -8.09 2.74 -9.68
N GLU A 11 -8.48 2.81 -8.41
CA GLU A 11 -7.64 3.38 -7.34
C GLU A 11 -6.41 2.49 -7.09
N LEU A 12 -6.59 1.16 -7.09
CA LEU A 12 -5.48 0.21 -6.98
C LEU A 12 -4.48 0.37 -8.13
N LYS A 13 -4.99 0.53 -9.36
CA LYS A 13 -4.16 0.76 -10.55
C LYS A 13 -3.40 2.08 -10.45
N ALA A 14 -4.08 3.18 -10.10
CA ALA A 14 -3.44 4.48 -9.93
C ALA A 14 -2.33 4.45 -8.87
N LEU A 15 -2.56 3.73 -7.76
CA LEU A 15 -1.56 3.55 -6.72
C LEU A 15 -0.35 2.74 -7.23
N LYS A 16 -0.59 1.66 -7.97
CA LYS A 16 0.45 0.82 -8.58
C LYS A 16 1.30 1.61 -9.57
N ASP A 17 0.67 2.39 -10.45
CA ASP A 17 1.36 3.29 -11.38
C ASP A 17 2.20 4.35 -10.64
N TRP A 18 1.68 4.94 -9.56
CA TRP A 18 2.43 5.91 -8.76
C TRP A 18 3.71 5.30 -8.18
N PHE A 19 3.60 4.12 -7.54
CA PHE A 19 4.75 3.40 -6.96
C PHE A 19 5.76 2.96 -8.01
N ALA A 20 5.31 2.57 -9.21
CA ALA A 20 6.19 2.18 -10.31
C ALA A 20 7.06 3.34 -10.83
N ASN A 21 6.62 4.59 -10.63
CA ASN A 21 7.36 5.80 -11.00
C ASN A 21 8.22 6.36 -9.86
N GLN A 22 8.23 5.75 -8.68
CA GLN A 22 9.06 6.18 -7.56
C GLN A 22 10.38 5.40 -7.51
N ASP A 23 11.46 6.09 -7.14
CA ASP A 23 12.69 5.43 -6.70
C ASP A 23 12.55 5.06 -5.21
N LEU A 24 12.22 3.80 -4.95
CA LEU A 24 11.95 3.32 -3.60
C LEU A 24 13.26 3.10 -2.82
N PRO A 25 13.42 3.65 -1.61
CA PRO A 25 14.56 3.36 -0.76
C PRO A 25 14.59 1.87 -0.37
N GLN A 26 15.76 1.37 0.05
CA GLN A 26 15.90 -0.03 0.49
C GLN A 26 14.89 -0.37 1.60
N GLY A 27 14.75 0.49 2.59
CA GLY A 27 13.79 0.33 3.68
C GLY A 27 13.16 1.67 4.08
N LEU A 28 12.03 1.59 4.78
CA LEU A 28 11.25 2.73 5.21
C LEU A 28 10.62 2.48 6.58
N GLN A 29 10.81 3.41 7.49
CA GLN A 29 10.03 3.46 8.72
C GLN A 29 8.77 4.29 8.48
N VAL A 30 7.62 3.63 8.44
CA VAL A 30 6.32 4.26 8.20
C VAL A 30 5.87 5.00 9.46
N ASP A 31 5.96 4.32 10.61
CA ASP A 31 5.64 4.86 11.93
C ASP A 31 6.54 4.23 13.01
N LYS A 32 6.30 4.55 14.30
CA LYS A 32 7.12 4.05 15.41
C LYS A 32 7.07 2.52 15.57
N ALA A 33 5.98 1.88 15.20
CA ALA A 33 5.77 0.43 15.28
C ALA A 33 6.02 -0.28 13.94
N THR A 34 5.92 0.43 12.81
CA THR A 34 6.03 -0.17 11.47
C THR A 34 7.34 0.24 10.81
N ASN A 35 8.32 -0.67 10.86
CA ASN A 35 9.57 -0.56 10.12
C ASN A 35 9.63 -1.61 9.00
N ILE A 36 9.85 -1.16 7.76
CA ILE A 36 9.90 -2.00 6.57
C ILE A 36 11.35 -2.06 6.10
N PRO A 37 12.08 -3.18 6.32
CA PRO A 37 13.49 -3.26 5.97
C PRO A 37 13.74 -3.46 4.46
N ASN A 38 12.77 -4.02 3.74
CA ASN A 38 12.80 -4.19 2.29
C ASN A 38 11.51 -3.62 1.69
N LEU A 39 11.53 -2.33 1.34
CA LEU A 39 10.34 -1.62 0.89
C LEU A 39 9.83 -2.16 -0.44
N LYS A 40 10.74 -2.40 -1.40
CA LYS A 40 10.37 -2.87 -2.74
C LYS A 40 9.64 -4.21 -2.72
N GLU A 41 10.18 -5.17 -1.97
CA GLU A 41 9.54 -6.49 -1.82
C GLU A 41 8.20 -6.37 -1.08
N THR A 42 8.15 -5.55 -0.03
CA THR A 42 6.94 -5.36 0.76
C THR A 42 5.81 -4.73 -0.06
N VAL A 43 6.11 -3.68 -0.83
CA VAL A 43 5.15 -3.02 -1.73
C VAL A 43 4.61 -4.01 -2.77
N ALA A 44 5.48 -4.83 -3.38
CA ALA A 44 5.04 -5.85 -4.34
C ALA A 44 4.06 -6.85 -3.71
N ARG A 45 4.38 -7.39 -2.52
CA ARG A 45 3.50 -8.32 -1.81
C ARG A 45 2.17 -7.69 -1.39
N LEU A 46 2.18 -6.41 -1.00
CA LEU A 46 0.96 -5.69 -0.65
C LEU A 46 0.05 -5.51 -1.86
N PHE A 47 0.60 -5.28 -3.05
CA PHE A 47 -0.19 -5.24 -4.28
C PHE A 47 -0.75 -6.63 -4.64
N ASP A 48 0.03 -7.70 -4.55
CA ASP A 48 -0.47 -9.06 -4.76
C ASP A 48 -1.64 -9.39 -3.81
N GLN A 49 -1.51 -9.00 -2.53
CA GLN A 49 -2.57 -9.14 -1.54
C GLN A 49 -3.80 -8.30 -1.88
N ALA A 50 -3.62 -7.05 -2.30
CA ALA A 50 -4.71 -6.16 -2.67
C ALA A 50 -5.46 -6.65 -3.92
N GLU A 51 -4.75 -7.20 -4.90
CA GLU A 51 -5.33 -7.82 -6.10
C GLU A 51 -6.11 -9.10 -5.74
N ALA A 52 -5.55 -9.96 -4.88
CA ALA A 52 -6.21 -11.18 -4.42
C ALA A 52 -7.42 -10.92 -3.50
N CYS A 53 -7.39 -9.84 -2.71
CA CYS A 53 -8.41 -9.50 -1.73
C CYS A 53 -9.39 -8.42 -2.23
N PHE A 54 -9.33 -8.04 -3.51
CA PHE A 54 -10.11 -6.93 -4.07
C PHE A 54 -11.61 -7.06 -3.80
N GLU A 55 -12.15 -8.28 -3.85
CA GLU A 55 -13.57 -8.57 -3.64
C GLU A 55 -13.96 -8.71 -2.15
N ASN A 56 -12.98 -8.68 -1.24
CA ASN A 56 -13.20 -8.82 0.19
C ASN A 56 -12.89 -7.52 0.95
N PRO A 57 -13.90 -6.68 1.24
CA PRO A 57 -13.71 -5.41 1.94
C PRO A 57 -13.15 -5.56 3.38
N LYS A 58 -13.13 -6.76 3.96
CA LYS A 58 -12.49 -7.02 5.27
C LYS A 58 -10.98 -7.18 5.19
N MET A 59 -10.40 -7.31 3.99
CA MET A 59 -8.99 -7.63 3.75
C MET A 59 -8.21 -6.48 3.08
N GLN A 60 -8.78 -5.27 3.07
CA GLN A 60 -8.16 -4.07 2.50
C GLN A 60 -7.08 -3.41 3.39
N GLY A 61 -6.63 -4.08 4.46
CA GLY A 61 -5.55 -3.57 5.33
C GLY A 61 -4.23 -3.36 4.58
N CYS A 62 -3.98 -4.16 3.53
CA CYS A 62 -2.83 -3.98 2.63
C CYS A 62 -2.85 -2.64 1.90
N LEU A 63 -4.04 -2.17 1.49
CA LEU A 63 -4.22 -0.89 0.81
C LEU A 63 -3.99 0.30 1.74
N ILE A 64 -4.48 0.22 2.98
CA ILE A 64 -4.21 1.24 4.01
C ILE A 64 -2.70 1.36 4.26
N LEU A 65 -1.98 0.24 4.34
CA LEU A 65 -0.54 0.27 4.50
C LEU A 65 0.19 0.85 3.28
N LEU A 66 -0.24 0.52 2.06
CA LEU A 66 0.32 1.13 0.83
C LEU A 66 0.14 2.65 0.82
N GLU A 67 -1.01 3.15 1.24
CA GLU A 67 -1.28 4.60 1.32
C GLU A 67 -0.43 5.28 2.39
N ASN A 68 -0.24 4.65 3.56
CA ASN A 68 0.65 5.16 4.59
C ASN A 68 2.10 5.20 4.13
N ILE A 69 2.56 4.18 3.40
CA ILE A 69 3.88 4.17 2.77
C ILE A 69 4.00 5.32 1.77
N LYS A 70 3.02 5.49 0.88
CA LYS A 70 2.98 6.58 -0.10
C LYS A 70 3.04 7.95 0.58
N ALA A 71 2.18 8.19 1.57
CA ALA A 71 2.18 9.43 2.34
C ALA A 71 3.52 9.70 3.04
N LYS A 72 4.22 8.63 3.47
CA LYS A 72 5.54 8.75 4.08
C LYS A 72 6.65 9.07 3.07
N LEU A 73 6.54 8.58 1.84
CA LEU A 73 7.48 8.87 0.74
C LEU A 73 7.26 10.27 0.16
N GLU A 74 6.03 10.79 0.21
CA GLU A 74 5.68 12.15 -0.21
C GLU A 74 6.03 13.23 0.83
N SER A 75 6.37 12.82 2.07
CA SER A 75 6.69 13.70 3.20
C SER A 75 8.17 14.00 3.35
#